data_AF-A0A9W8VJ63-F1
#
_entry.id   AF-A0A9W8VJ63-F1
#
_cell.length_a   1.000
_cell.length_b   1.000
_cell.length_c   1.000
_cell.angle_alpha   90.00
_cell.angle_beta   90.00
_cell.angle_gamma   90.00
#
_symmetry.space_group_name_H-M   'P 1'
#
loop_
_entity.id
_entity.type
_entity.pdbx_description
1 polymer ?
#
loop_
_entity_poly.entity_id
_entity_poly.type
_entity_poly.pdbx_seq_one_letter_code
_entity_poly.pdbx_strand_id
1 'polypeptide(L)'
;MLLGLHTGRGSHPSFLIGGRQNMTCTDYEASITWVFCCILAQRISTGNGHPPPFLQHNDTRCKDAVKDTLAPELLTQFELQKFSNRLHTAMTAQVSLDNGVSEAVVRSWEDEFELLRPLVTRVETDFSRFLILIAQFEVQAYYFVSPPNQRPNFTLNALRAYNTSQNLINTAVTLESTCQLLTHCTHWIYRSLVDAACILLSTLHSSAAPSHLSSADVDNIALQVLSLLKSCSVRDNDLPIRGSVILETFWSVRHMLPKWDIPVGAWPDRIGAATSYWCLTRFKHALQEAKKSTDGAQRGIDVFQANLPVNHTNNINNNVNGDTDVNTGQDQKLDSSLDPLQGIDWSMIIDDFGWIGEGPVFLGPA
;
A
#
# COMPACT_ATOMS: atom_id res chain seq x y z
N MET A 1 4.40 22.62 19.91
CA MET A 1 3.06 22.02 20.12
C MET A 1 2.67 22.28 21.58
N LEU A 2 1.97 23.37 21.83
CA LEU A 2 1.61 23.89 23.17
C LEU A 2 0.10 23.78 23.31
N LEU A 3 -0.46 22.59 23.53
CA LEU A 3 -1.89 22.38 23.80
C LEU A 3 -2.01 21.85 25.23
N GLY A 4 -2.60 22.59 26.18
CA GLY A 4 -2.78 22.13 27.57
C GLY A 4 -3.55 20.80 27.71
N LEU A 5 -4.19 20.37 26.62
CA LEU A 5 -4.89 19.09 26.46
C LEU A 5 -3.94 17.88 26.32
N HIS A 6 -2.63 18.11 26.16
CA HIS A 6 -1.60 17.06 26.01
C HIS A 6 -1.34 16.19 27.26
N THR A 7 -2.10 16.39 28.34
CA THR A 7 -1.91 15.64 29.60
C THR A 7 -3.19 15.05 30.15
N GLY A 8 -4.32 15.23 29.44
CA GLY A 8 -5.67 14.88 29.91
C GLY A 8 -6.10 15.60 31.20
N ARG A 9 -5.36 16.64 31.63
CA ARG A 9 -5.74 17.49 32.76
C ARG A 9 -6.31 18.78 32.21
N GLY A 10 -7.64 18.93 32.27
CA GLY A 10 -8.37 20.02 31.62
C GLY A 10 -7.97 21.40 32.14
N SER A 11 -8.68 21.90 33.16
CA SER A 11 -8.45 23.23 33.74
C SER A 11 -7.23 23.29 34.69
N HIS A 12 -6.19 22.51 34.44
CA HIS A 12 -5.06 22.43 35.36
C HIS A 12 -4.19 23.71 35.27
N PRO A 13 -3.92 24.41 36.38
CA PRO A 13 -3.30 25.74 36.37
C PRO A 13 -1.97 25.81 35.62
N SER A 14 -1.14 24.77 35.72
CA SER A 14 0.16 24.72 35.02
C SER A 14 0.08 24.65 33.48
N PHE A 15 -1.10 24.39 32.92
CA PHE A 15 -1.32 24.28 31.47
C PHE A 15 -2.21 25.41 30.90
N LEU A 16 -2.75 26.26 31.77
CA LEU A 16 -3.55 27.43 31.41
C LEU A 16 -2.64 28.65 31.22
N ILE A 17 -1.90 28.68 30.11
CA ILE A 17 -0.98 29.77 29.76
C ILE A 17 -1.57 30.62 28.63
N GLY A 18 -1.41 31.95 28.73
CA GLY A 18 -1.82 32.90 27.69
C GLY A 18 -3.35 32.96 27.50
N GLY A 19 -3.81 33.04 26.24
CA GLY A 19 -5.23 33.13 25.90
C GLY A 19 -6.12 31.96 26.36
N ARG A 20 -5.55 30.94 27.01
CA ARG A 20 -6.27 29.78 27.56
C ARG A 20 -6.72 29.93 29.00
N GLN A 21 -6.34 30.99 29.71
CA GLN A 21 -6.79 31.21 31.09
C GLN A 21 -8.33 31.24 31.22
N ASN A 22 -9.03 31.60 30.14
CA ASN A 22 -10.49 31.65 30.08
C ASN A 22 -11.13 30.37 29.52
N MET A 23 -10.33 29.36 29.17
CA MET A 23 -10.82 28.12 28.57
C MET A 23 -11.17 27.12 29.67
N THR A 24 -12.46 26.80 29.81
CA THR A 24 -12.95 25.78 30.74
C THR A 24 -13.06 24.44 30.01
N CYS A 25 -12.35 23.42 30.48
CA CYS A 25 -12.40 22.06 29.92
C CYS A 25 -12.35 21.06 31.08
N THR A 26 -13.23 20.08 31.06
CA THR A 26 -13.26 18.99 32.04
C THR A 26 -12.11 17.99 31.79
N ASP A 27 -11.74 17.22 32.81
CA ASP A 27 -10.77 16.13 32.63
C ASP A 27 -11.25 15.08 31.61
N TYR A 28 -12.57 14.89 31.50
CA TYR A 28 -13.16 13.99 30.51
C TYR A 28 -12.91 14.47 29.07
N GLU A 29 -13.27 15.72 28.76
CA GLU A 29 -13.05 16.31 27.43
C GLU A 29 -11.56 16.38 27.09
N ALA A 30 -10.71 16.71 28.07
CA ALA A 30 -9.27 16.71 27.90
C ALA A 30 -8.72 15.30 27.62
N SER A 31 -9.26 14.27 28.28
CA SER A 31 -8.85 12.87 28.09
C SER A 31 -9.27 12.33 26.72
N ILE A 32 -10.48 12.66 26.24
CA ILE A 32 -10.90 12.33 24.88
C ILE A 32 -9.95 12.97 23.87
N THR A 33 -9.72 14.28 24.02
CA THR A 33 -8.84 15.02 23.11
C THR A 33 -7.44 14.42 23.09
N TRP A 34 -6.92 14.04 24.27
CA TRP A 34 -5.61 13.41 24.41
C TRP A 34 -5.52 12.10 23.62
N VAL A 35 -6.50 11.20 23.76
CA VAL A 35 -6.56 9.92 23.03
C VAL A 35 -6.49 10.16 21.52
N PHE A 36 -7.30 11.09 20.99
CA PHE A 36 -7.26 11.45 19.57
C PHE A 36 -5.93 12.07 19.15
N CYS A 37 -5.35 12.96 19.95
CA CYS A 37 -4.05 13.57 19.66
C CYS A 37 -2.95 12.51 19.54
N CYS A 38 -2.91 11.52 20.45
CA CYS A 38 -1.94 10.43 20.37
C CYS A 38 -2.11 9.60 19.09
N ILE A 39 -3.35 9.24 18.76
CA ILE A 39 -3.68 8.50 17.54
C ILE A 39 -3.22 9.26 16.30
N LEU A 40 -3.64 10.51 16.17
CA LEU A 40 -3.35 11.34 15.00
C LEU A 40 -1.87 11.65 14.85
N ALA A 41 -1.21 12.11 15.93
CA ALA A 41 0.19 12.53 15.88
C ALA A 41 1.09 11.39 15.40
N GLN A 42 0.84 10.18 15.87
CA GLN A 42 1.61 9.03 15.47
C GLN A 42 1.25 8.55 14.06
N ARG A 43 -0.03 8.40 13.71
CA ARG A 43 -0.47 7.96 12.37
C ARG A 43 0.04 8.88 11.26
N ILE A 44 0.00 10.19 11.48
CA ILE A 44 0.50 11.18 10.52
C ILE A 44 2.00 11.06 10.34
N SER A 45 2.76 10.88 11.42
CA SER A 45 4.22 10.76 11.33
C SER A 45 4.62 9.48 10.59
N THR A 46 4.13 8.32 11.05
CA THR A 46 4.55 7.02 10.50
C THR A 46 4.01 6.78 9.10
N GLY A 47 2.80 7.26 8.81
CA GLY A 47 2.21 7.19 7.46
C GLY A 47 2.97 8.01 6.42
N ASN A 48 3.62 9.11 6.83
CA ASN A 48 4.52 9.90 5.98
C ASN A 48 5.96 9.36 5.96
N GLY A 49 6.20 8.22 6.61
CA GLY A 49 7.51 7.59 6.69
C GLY A 49 8.49 8.26 7.64
N HIS A 50 8.00 9.05 8.59
CA HIS A 50 8.80 9.62 9.66
C HIS A 50 8.70 8.78 10.93
N PRO A 51 9.75 8.75 11.76
CA PRO A 51 9.66 8.18 13.11
C PRO A 51 8.52 8.84 13.89
N PRO A 52 7.80 8.09 14.72
CA PRO A 52 6.71 8.69 15.47
C PRO A 52 7.23 9.69 16.51
N PRO A 53 6.42 10.69 16.90
CA PRO A 53 6.79 11.60 17.96
C PRO A 53 6.98 10.85 19.28
N PHE A 54 7.97 11.27 20.05
CA PHE A 54 8.18 10.72 21.38
C PHE A 54 7.08 11.20 22.34
N LEU A 55 6.10 10.34 22.59
CA LEU A 55 4.98 10.58 23.50
C LEU A 55 5.17 9.79 24.79
N GLN A 56 5.92 10.35 25.75
CA GLN A 56 6.09 9.77 27.09
C GLN A 56 5.17 10.43 28.11
N HIS A 57 3.88 10.10 28.06
CA HIS A 57 2.93 10.52 29.08
C HIS A 57 2.28 9.30 29.75
N ASN A 58 2.00 9.44 31.05
CA ASN A 58 1.22 8.44 31.78
C ASN A 58 -0.27 8.65 31.47
N ASP A 59 -0.78 7.88 30.53
CA ASP A 59 -2.16 7.99 30.06
C ASP A 59 -3.18 7.27 30.95
N THR A 60 -2.75 6.67 32.08
CA THR A 60 -3.62 5.84 32.93
C THR A 60 -4.85 6.61 33.37
N ARG A 61 -4.67 7.84 33.87
CA ARG A 61 -5.78 8.69 34.29
C ARG A 61 -6.71 9.05 33.12
N CYS A 62 -6.15 9.31 31.94
CA CYS A 62 -6.93 9.64 30.75
C CYS A 62 -7.80 8.45 30.34
N LYS A 63 -7.21 7.25 30.31
CA LYS A 63 -7.92 6.00 30.03
C LYS A 63 -9.02 5.75 31.05
N ASP A 64 -8.73 5.91 32.34
CA ASP A 64 -9.72 5.71 33.40
C ASP A 64 -10.90 6.68 33.30
N ALA A 65 -10.67 7.91 32.83
CA ALA A 65 -11.73 8.90 32.65
C ALA A 65 -12.67 8.59 31.47
N VAL A 66 -12.23 7.81 30.48
CA VAL A 66 -12.99 7.58 29.23
C VAL A 66 -13.36 6.12 28.98
N LYS A 67 -12.84 5.16 29.78
CA LYS A 67 -12.99 3.71 29.53
C LYS A 67 -14.44 3.23 29.46
N ASP A 68 -15.35 3.88 30.18
CA ASP A 68 -16.76 3.45 30.29
C ASP A 68 -17.69 4.18 29.30
N THR A 69 -17.19 5.21 28.62
CA THR A 69 -17.99 6.11 27.77
C THR A 69 -17.48 6.20 26.33
N LEU A 70 -16.19 5.95 26.10
CA LEU A 70 -15.61 5.93 24.77
C LEU A 70 -15.97 4.65 24.03
N ALA A 71 -16.17 4.75 22.71
CA ALA A 71 -16.39 3.59 21.86
C ALA A 71 -15.25 2.55 22.06
N PRO A 72 -15.57 1.26 22.27
CA PRO A 72 -14.56 0.22 22.49
C PRO A 72 -13.48 0.18 21.41
N GLU A 73 -13.87 0.42 20.16
CA GLU A 73 -12.97 0.43 19.00
C GLU A 73 -11.93 1.54 19.08
N LEU A 74 -12.30 2.70 19.62
CA LEU A 74 -11.37 3.82 19.79
C LEU A 74 -10.36 3.54 20.91
N LEU A 75 -10.78 2.83 21.98
CA LEU A 75 -9.87 2.33 23.00
C LEU A 75 -8.93 1.25 22.44
N THR A 76 -9.45 0.32 21.64
CA THR A 76 -8.64 -0.66 20.89
C THR A 76 -7.62 0.05 20.01
N GLN A 77 -8.05 1.05 19.23
CA GLN A 77 -7.18 1.83 18.37
C GLN A 77 -6.09 2.54 19.18
N PHE A 78 -6.44 3.13 20.33
CA PHE A 78 -5.48 3.82 21.19
C PHE A 78 -4.39 2.87 21.73
N GLU A 79 -4.77 1.68 22.20
CA GLU A 79 -3.78 0.70 22.69
C GLU A 79 -2.91 0.14 21.57
N LEU A 80 -3.51 -0.18 20.42
CA LEU A 80 -2.76 -0.59 19.23
C LEU A 80 -1.80 0.51 18.78
N GLN A 81 -2.22 1.77 18.87
CA GLN A 81 -1.36 2.90 18.52
C GLN A 81 -0.13 2.97 19.43
N LYS A 82 -0.30 2.82 20.74
CA LYS A 82 0.83 2.81 21.68
C LYS A 82 1.80 1.66 21.40
N PHE A 83 1.30 0.51 20.98
CA PHE A 83 2.13 -0.58 20.50
C PHE A 83 2.88 -0.20 19.21
N SER A 84 2.18 0.25 18.16
CA SER A 84 2.80 0.69 16.91
C SER A 84 3.83 1.81 17.16
N ASN A 85 3.69 2.60 18.23
CA ASN A 85 4.63 3.69 18.53
C ASN A 85 6.00 3.13 18.88
N ARG A 86 5.98 2.13 19.78
CA ARG A 86 7.17 1.46 20.27
C ARG A 86 7.79 0.64 19.15
N LEU A 87 6.95 -0.05 18.35
CA LEU A 87 7.36 -0.74 17.14
C LEU A 87 8.12 0.21 16.20
N HIS A 88 7.48 1.26 15.69
CA HIS A 88 8.11 2.15 14.70
C HIS A 88 9.33 2.91 15.25
N THR A 89 9.33 3.25 16.55
CA THR A 89 10.52 3.82 17.23
C THR A 89 11.67 2.83 17.23
N ALA A 90 11.42 1.58 17.61
CA ALA A 90 12.43 0.53 17.62
C ALA A 90 12.92 0.22 16.21
N MET A 91 12.03 0.14 15.21
CA MET A 91 12.41 -0.08 13.82
C MET A 91 13.24 1.05 13.26
N THR A 92 12.93 2.31 13.61
CA THR A 92 13.77 3.46 13.24
C THR A 92 15.19 3.31 13.80
N ALA A 93 15.32 2.89 15.06
CA ALA A 93 16.62 2.67 15.67
C ALA A 93 17.39 1.53 14.99
N GLN A 94 16.72 0.42 14.68
CA GLN A 94 17.32 -0.71 13.95
C GLN A 94 17.78 -0.30 12.56
N VAL A 95 16.93 0.39 11.79
CA VAL A 95 17.27 0.91 10.47
C VAL A 95 18.47 1.84 10.52
N SER A 96 18.55 2.71 11.54
CA SER A 96 19.66 3.66 11.69
C SER A 96 21.00 2.97 12.00
N LEU A 97 20.96 1.79 12.65
CA LEU A 97 22.15 1.05 13.05
C LEU A 97 22.60 0.03 11.98
N ASP A 98 21.66 -0.70 11.41
CA ASP A 98 21.92 -1.89 10.59
C ASP A 98 21.45 -1.74 9.13
N ASN A 99 20.96 -0.55 8.74
CA ASN A 99 20.40 -0.28 7.40
C ASN A 99 19.25 -1.23 7.01
N GLY A 100 18.49 -1.70 8.00
CA GLY A 100 17.35 -2.59 7.85
C GLY A 100 16.89 -3.16 9.19
N VAL A 101 16.03 -4.18 9.14
CA VAL A 101 15.50 -4.85 10.34
C VAL A 101 15.61 -6.37 10.18
N SER A 102 16.34 -7.07 11.03
CA SER A 102 16.46 -8.53 10.94
C SER A 102 15.12 -9.26 11.16
N GLU A 103 14.94 -10.44 10.55
CA GLU A 103 13.73 -11.26 10.76
C GLU A 103 13.50 -11.62 12.24
N ALA A 104 14.58 -11.82 13.00
CA ALA A 104 14.50 -12.14 14.43
C ALA A 104 13.91 -10.99 15.24
N VAL A 105 14.26 -9.75 14.89
CA VAL A 105 13.69 -8.56 15.52
C VAL A 105 12.21 -8.45 15.18
N VAL A 106 11.82 -8.59 13.90
CA VAL A 106 10.40 -8.56 13.51
C VAL A 106 9.61 -9.65 14.25
N ARG A 107 10.16 -10.86 14.35
CA ARG A 107 9.54 -11.99 15.08
C ARG A 107 9.30 -11.68 16.55
N SER A 108 10.26 -11.05 17.23
CA SER A 108 10.07 -10.65 18.64
C SER A 108 8.92 -9.65 18.83
N TRP A 109 8.71 -8.77 17.86
CA TRP A 109 7.59 -7.82 17.87
C TRP A 109 6.26 -8.48 17.54
N GLU A 110 6.24 -9.54 16.72
CA GLU A 110 5.06 -10.37 16.55
C GLU A 110 4.71 -11.08 17.87
N ASP A 111 5.70 -11.63 18.58
CA ASP A 111 5.46 -12.28 19.87
C ASP A 111 4.95 -11.27 20.91
N GLU A 112 5.48 -10.04 20.92
CA GLU A 112 4.97 -8.97 21.77
C GLU A 112 3.53 -8.53 21.38
N PHE A 113 3.21 -8.52 20.09
CA PHE A 113 1.87 -8.23 19.61
C PHE A 113 0.85 -9.28 20.07
N GLU A 114 1.23 -10.57 20.09
CA GLU A 114 0.37 -11.63 20.60
C GLU A 114 0.06 -11.48 22.09
N LEU A 115 0.99 -10.92 22.88
CA LEU A 115 0.73 -10.57 24.29
C LEU A 115 -0.27 -9.41 24.44
N LEU A 116 -0.31 -8.49 23.46
CA LEU A 116 -1.25 -7.36 23.44
C LEU A 116 -2.66 -7.79 23.02
N ARG A 117 -2.78 -8.75 22.09
CA ARG A 117 -4.06 -9.19 21.50
C ARG A 117 -5.19 -9.40 22.54
N PRO A 118 -5.02 -10.18 23.64
CA PRO A 118 -6.09 -10.36 24.62
C PRO A 118 -6.46 -9.09 25.40
N LEU A 119 -5.57 -8.10 25.47
CA LEU A 119 -5.83 -6.83 26.17
C LEU A 119 -6.71 -5.88 25.35
N VAL A 120 -6.66 -5.99 24.02
CA VAL A 120 -7.38 -5.12 23.08
C VAL A 120 -8.69 -5.74 22.55
N THR A 121 -8.87 -7.05 22.70
CA THR A 121 -10.11 -7.79 22.32
C THR A 121 -11.16 -7.83 23.45
N ARG A 122 -11.21 -6.82 24.33
CA ARG A 122 -12.20 -6.79 25.43
C ARG A 122 -13.65 -6.75 24.92
N VAL A 123 -13.87 -6.08 23.79
CA VAL A 123 -15.12 -6.09 23.03
C VAL A 123 -14.73 -6.36 21.58
N GLU A 124 -15.06 -7.55 21.10
CA GLU A 124 -14.77 -7.94 19.72
C GLU A 124 -15.89 -7.43 18.80
N THR A 125 -15.53 -6.53 17.90
CA THR A 125 -16.38 -6.03 16.82
C THR A 125 -15.65 -6.21 15.51
N ASP A 126 -16.36 -6.21 14.39
CA ASP A 126 -15.72 -6.35 13.08
C ASP A 126 -14.69 -5.24 12.82
N PHE A 127 -14.96 -4.03 13.31
CA PHE A 127 -14.02 -2.92 13.21
C PHE A 127 -12.82 -3.09 14.16
N SER A 128 -13.00 -3.57 15.40
CA SER A 128 -11.84 -3.85 16.27
C SER A 128 -10.95 -4.96 15.72
N ARG A 129 -11.55 -6.00 15.12
CA ARG A 129 -10.82 -7.06 14.38
C ARG A 129 -10.04 -6.49 13.19
N PHE A 130 -10.64 -5.57 12.44
CA PHE A 130 -9.96 -4.85 11.36
C PHE A 130 -8.76 -4.04 11.86
N LEU A 131 -8.90 -3.29 12.95
CA LEU A 131 -7.81 -2.53 13.58
C LEU A 131 -6.66 -3.44 14.03
N ILE A 132 -6.98 -4.58 14.64
CA ILE A 132 -5.99 -5.58 15.07
C ILE A 132 -5.24 -6.16 13.86
N LEU A 133 -5.95 -6.46 12.76
CA LEU A 133 -5.31 -6.93 11.52
C LEU A 133 -4.35 -5.90 10.93
N ILE A 134 -4.70 -4.61 10.95
CA ILE A 134 -3.78 -3.54 10.51
C ILE A 134 -2.50 -3.55 11.35
N ALA A 135 -2.62 -3.56 12.67
CA ALA A 135 -1.44 -3.54 13.54
C ALA A 135 -0.57 -4.80 13.37
N GLN A 136 -1.18 -5.97 13.21
CA GLN A 136 -0.46 -7.20 12.89
C GLN A 136 0.28 -7.11 11.55
N PHE A 137 -0.40 -6.59 10.53
CA PHE A 137 0.17 -6.39 9.21
C PHE A 137 1.33 -5.39 9.23
N GLU A 138 1.23 -4.30 10.00
CA GLU A 138 2.32 -3.31 10.17
C GLU A 138 3.59 -3.96 10.71
N VAL A 139 3.48 -4.88 11.68
CA VAL A 139 4.64 -5.65 12.17
C VAL A 139 5.22 -6.49 11.03
N GLN A 140 4.37 -7.22 10.31
CA GLN A 140 4.80 -8.14 9.26
C GLN A 140 5.38 -7.45 8.02
N ALA A 141 4.94 -6.23 7.73
CA ALA A 141 5.50 -5.42 6.65
C ALA A 141 7.01 -5.20 6.83
N TYR A 142 7.53 -5.19 8.06
CA TYR A 142 8.97 -5.05 8.32
C TYR A 142 9.81 -6.24 7.86
N TYR A 143 9.22 -7.41 7.58
CA TYR A 143 9.97 -8.48 6.93
C TYR A 143 10.53 -8.03 5.57
N PHE A 144 9.82 -7.16 4.84
CA PHE A 144 10.25 -6.62 3.54
C PHE A 144 11.36 -5.57 3.65
N VAL A 145 11.66 -5.13 4.87
CA VAL A 145 12.76 -4.21 5.23
C VAL A 145 14.03 -4.98 5.63
N SER A 146 13.95 -6.31 5.75
CA SER A 146 15.09 -7.13 6.18
C SER A 146 16.23 -7.17 5.16
N PRO A 147 17.50 -6.95 5.59
CA PRO A 147 18.66 -7.08 4.71
C PRO A 147 18.78 -8.47 4.09
N PRO A 148 19.29 -8.61 2.85
CA PRO A 148 19.36 -9.90 2.16
C PRO A 148 20.07 -11.04 2.90
N ASN A 149 21.08 -10.70 3.71
CA ASN A 149 21.87 -11.63 4.51
C ASN A 149 21.23 -11.99 5.87
N GLN A 150 20.13 -11.34 6.26
CA GLN A 150 19.48 -11.51 7.57
C GLN A 150 18.04 -12.04 7.46
N ARG A 151 17.73 -12.74 6.36
CA ARG A 151 16.36 -13.17 6.03
C ARG A 151 16.22 -14.63 5.58
N PRO A 152 16.73 -15.61 6.36
CA PRO A 152 16.71 -17.02 5.98
C PRO A 152 15.31 -17.59 5.75
N ASN A 153 14.26 -17.01 6.35
CA ASN A 153 12.88 -17.52 6.27
C ASN A 153 11.96 -16.62 5.45
N PHE A 154 12.50 -15.79 4.56
CA PHE A 154 11.74 -14.70 3.95
C PHE A 154 10.51 -15.18 3.20
N THR A 155 10.60 -16.26 2.41
CA THR A 155 9.46 -16.78 1.65
C THR A 155 8.28 -17.13 2.57
N LEU A 156 8.57 -17.77 3.72
CA LEU A 156 7.56 -18.11 4.71
C LEU A 156 6.96 -16.83 5.32
N ASN A 157 7.80 -15.85 5.66
CA ASN A 157 7.36 -14.59 6.24
C ASN A 157 6.54 -13.74 5.26
N ALA A 158 6.91 -13.72 3.98
CA ALA A 158 6.15 -13.08 2.90
C ALA A 158 4.77 -13.73 2.73
N LEU A 159 4.67 -15.07 2.79
CA LEU A 159 3.40 -15.78 2.76
C LEU A 159 2.53 -15.47 3.99
N ARG A 160 3.13 -15.31 5.18
CA ARG A 160 2.41 -14.88 6.39
C ARG A 160 1.86 -13.46 6.23
N ALA A 161 2.67 -12.53 5.74
CA ALA A 161 2.24 -11.16 5.45
C ALA A 161 1.15 -11.13 4.36
N TYR A 162 1.26 -11.96 3.33
CA TYR A 162 0.25 -12.15 2.28
C TYR A 162 -1.10 -12.59 2.88
N ASN A 163 -1.10 -13.62 3.74
CA ASN A 163 -2.33 -14.11 4.37
C ASN A 163 -2.98 -13.05 5.26
N THR A 164 -2.19 -12.32 6.04
CA THR A 164 -2.71 -11.19 6.84
C THR A 164 -3.26 -10.08 5.95
N SER A 165 -2.59 -9.76 4.84
CA SER A 165 -3.05 -8.79 3.84
C SER A 165 -4.39 -9.20 3.25
N GLN A 166 -4.54 -10.47 2.84
CA GLN A 166 -5.78 -10.99 2.28
C GLN A 166 -6.93 -10.95 3.32
N ASN A 167 -6.66 -11.32 4.57
CA ASN A 167 -7.63 -11.21 5.65
C ASN A 167 -8.05 -9.75 5.93
N LEU A 168 -7.09 -8.83 5.88
CA LEU A 168 -7.34 -7.39 6.03
C LEU A 168 -8.22 -6.85 4.91
N ILE A 169 -7.92 -7.17 3.65
CA ILE A 169 -8.71 -6.80 2.47
C ILE A 169 -10.13 -7.38 2.57
N ASN A 170 -10.28 -8.67 2.87
CA ASN A 170 -11.60 -9.29 3.01
C ASN A 170 -12.44 -8.67 4.14
N THR A 171 -11.80 -8.33 5.26
CA THR A 171 -12.47 -7.65 6.37
C THR A 171 -12.89 -6.23 5.95
N ALA A 172 -12.05 -5.51 5.21
CA ALA A 172 -12.38 -4.19 4.67
C ALA A 172 -13.56 -4.24 3.70
N VAL A 173 -13.61 -5.24 2.80
CA VAL A 173 -14.76 -5.47 1.88
C VAL A 173 -16.04 -5.66 2.68
N THR A 174 -15.98 -6.47 3.74
CA THR A 174 -17.13 -6.73 4.62
C THR A 174 -17.59 -5.45 5.31
N LEU A 175 -16.66 -4.67 5.86
CA LEU A 175 -16.96 -3.40 6.50
C LEU A 175 -17.48 -2.34 5.52
N GLU A 176 -16.98 -2.31 4.29
CA GLU A 176 -17.51 -1.43 3.25
C GLU A 176 -18.97 -1.77 2.93
N SER A 177 -19.28 -3.05 2.73
CA SER A 177 -20.65 -3.48 2.43
C SER A 177 -21.64 -3.30 3.58
N THR A 178 -21.16 -3.31 4.83
CA THR A 178 -22.03 -3.26 6.02
C THR A 178 -22.17 -1.85 6.61
N CYS A 179 -21.13 -1.03 6.58
CA CYS A 179 -21.13 0.29 7.19
C CYS A 179 -20.44 1.39 6.36
N GLN A 180 -20.12 1.13 5.09
CA GLN A 180 -19.48 2.10 4.19
C GLN A 180 -18.18 2.66 4.77
N LEU A 181 -17.40 1.79 5.44
CA LEU A 181 -16.17 2.18 6.13
C LEU A 181 -15.23 3.00 5.24
N LEU A 182 -15.03 2.59 3.99
CA LEU A 182 -14.08 3.17 3.05
C LEU A 182 -14.58 4.49 2.47
N THR A 183 -15.89 4.61 2.27
CA THR A 183 -16.54 5.87 1.90
C THR A 183 -16.24 6.98 2.92
N HIS A 184 -16.05 6.63 4.19
CA HIS A 184 -15.76 7.56 5.28
C HIS A 184 -14.36 7.40 5.89
N CYS A 185 -13.49 6.60 5.27
CA CYS A 185 -12.23 6.26 5.90
C CYS A 185 -11.28 7.45 5.94
N THR A 186 -10.57 7.58 7.06
CA THR A 186 -9.45 8.51 7.16
C THR A 186 -8.27 8.02 6.33
N HIS A 187 -7.42 8.93 5.87
CA HIS A 187 -6.26 8.64 5.01
C HIS A 187 -5.36 7.49 5.51
N TRP A 188 -5.20 7.32 6.83
CA TRP A 188 -4.37 6.25 7.38
C TRP A 188 -4.94 4.84 7.09
N ILE A 189 -6.27 4.66 7.07
CA ILE A 189 -6.91 3.39 6.72
C ILE A 189 -6.62 3.06 5.26
N TYR A 190 -6.88 4.03 4.37
CA TYR A 190 -6.53 3.92 2.97
C TYR A 190 -5.05 3.53 2.79
N ARG A 191 -4.14 4.17 3.54
CA ARG A 191 -2.72 3.87 3.46
C ARG A 191 -2.39 2.42 3.84
N SER A 192 -2.94 1.93 4.95
CA SER A 192 -2.78 0.53 5.37
C SER A 192 -3.31 -0.45 4.33
N LEU A 193 -4.42 -0.12 3.64
CA LEU A 193 -4.96 -0.95 2.56
C LEU A 193 -4.08 -0.92 1.31
N VAL A 194 -3.45 0.21 0.98
CA VAL A 194 -2.47 0.29 -0.12
C VAL A 194 -1.24 -0.56 0.19
N ASP A 195 -0.70 -0.51 1.41
CA ASP A 195 0.43 -1.35 1.81
C ASP A 195 0.08 -2.84 1.70
N ALA A 196 -1.10 -3.23 2.17
CA ALA A 196 -1.61 -4.60 2.06
C ALA A 196 -1.78 -5.03 0.60
N ALA A 197 -2.39 -4.18 -0.23
CA ALA A 197 -2.51 -4.38 -1.67
C ALA A 197 -1.14 -4.56 -2.34
N CYS A 198 -0.17 -3.73 -1.97
CA CYS A 198 1.18 -3.79 -2.49
C CYS A 198 1.86 -5.12 -2.17
N ILE A 199 1.84 -5.58 -0.91
CA ILE A 199 2.40 -6.89 -0.53
C ILE A 199 1.66 -8.01 -1.24
N LEU A 200 0.34 -7.94 -1.29
CA LEU A 200 -0.49 -8.96 -1.90
C LEU A 200 -0.16 -9.13 -3.38
N LEU A 201 -0.26 -8.06 -4.17
CA LEU A 201 -0.02 -8.08 -5.63
C LEU A 201 1.44 -8.42 -5.96
N SER A 202 2.39 -7.89 -5.18
CA SER A 202 3.82 -8.21 -5.34
C SER A 202 4.10 -9.69 -5.08
N THR A 203 3.48 -10.28 -4.06
CA THR A 203 3.60 -11.72 -3.78
C THR A 203 2.99 -12.56 -4.89
N LEU A 204 1.78 -12.20 -5.37
CA LEU A 204 1.13 -12.92 -6.49
C LEU A 204 1.94 -12.86 -7.79
N HIS A 205 2.64 -11.74 -8.04
CA HIS A 205 3.52 -11.60 -9.22
C HIS A 205 4.95 -12.15 -9.00
N SER A 206 5.21 -12.82 -7.88
CA SER A 206 6.53 -13.38 -7.58
C SER A 206 6.56 -14.92 -7.60
N SER A 207 7.75 -15.48 -7.42
CA SER A 207 7.94 -16.91 -7.14
C SER A 207 7.42 -17.36 -5.77
N ALA A 208 7.05 -16.43 -4.88
CA ALA A 208 6.45 -16.72 -3.58
C ALA A 208 4.91 -16.84 -3.63
N ALA A 209 4.29 -16.72 -4.80
CA ALA A 209 2.84 -16.87 -4.96
C ALA A 209 2.35 -18.25 -4.45
N PRO A 210 1.21 -18.32 -3.72
CA PRO A 210 0.68 -19.60 -3.25
C PRO A 210 0.38 -20.56 -4.41
N SER A 211 0.93 -21.77 -4.35
CA SER A 211 0.89 -22.75 -5.45
C SER A 211 -0.49 -23.34 -5.73
N HIS A 212 -1.44 -23.21 -4.80
CA HIS A 212 -2.80 -23.74 -4.94
C HIS A 212 -3.76 -22.80 -5.67
N LEU A 213 -3.36 -21.54 -5.94
CA LEU A 213 -4.21 -20.57 -6.62
C LEU A 213 -4.17 -20.77 -8.13
N SER A 214 -5.34 -20.82 -8.76
CA SER A 214 -5.45 -20.77 -10.21
C SER A 214 -5.22 -19.35 -10.73
N SER A 215 -4.98 -19.19 -12.04
CA SER A 215 -4.89 -17.87 -12.65
C SER A 215 -6.16 -17.04 -12.44
N ALA A 216 -7.34 -17.68 -12.44
CA ALA A 216 -8.61 -17.00 -12.21
C ALA A 216 -8.72 -16.50 -10.75
N ASP A 217 -8.26 -17.27 -9.77
CA ASP A 217 -8.27 -16.86 -8.37
C ASP A 217 -7.37 -15.64 -8.15
N VAL A 218 -6.17 -15.69 -8.72
CA VAL A 218 -5.19 -14.59 -8.70
C VAL A 218 -5.80 -13.30 -9.24
N ASP A 219 -6.55 -13.39 -10.33
CA ASP A 219 -7.16 -12.23 -11.00
C ASP A 219 -8.35 -11.67 -10.23
N ASN A 220 -9.17 -12.54 -9.67
CA ASN A 220 -10.29 -12.15 -8.80
C ASN A 220 -9.81 -11.41 -7.55
N ILE A 221 -8.71 -11.87 -6.94
CA ILE A 221 -8.12 -11.20 -5.77
C ILE A 221 -7.64 -9.79 -6.15
N ALA A 222 -6.96 -9.64 -7.30
CA ALA A 222 -6.50 -8.32 -7.73
C ALA A 222 -7.66 -7.38 -8.07
N LEU A 223 -8.70 -7.86 -8.76
CA LEU A 223 -9.90 -7.07 -9.04
C LEU A 223 -10.59 -6.61 -7.74
N GLN A 224 -10.68 -7.49 -6.74
CA GLN A 224 -11.23 -7.14 -5.43
C GLN A 224 -10.42 -6.02 -4.76
N VAL A 225 -9.09 -6.14 -4.76
CA VAL A 225 -8.19 -5.11 -4.21
C VAL A 225 -8.35 -3.77 -4.93
N LEU A 226 -8.39 -3.77 -6.27
CA LEU A 226 -8.53 -2.56 -7.06
C LEU A 226 -9.88 -1.88 -6.83
N SER A 227 -10.96 -2.66 -6.77
CA SER A 227 -12.29 -2.17 -6.43
C SER A 227 -12.32 -1.53 -5.04
N LEU A 228 -11.73 -2.20 -4.05
CA LEU A 228 -11.64 -1.71 -2.67
C LEU A 228 -10.93 -0.36 -2.56
N LEU A 229 -9.77 -0.22 -3.22
CA LEU A 229 -9.00 1.03 -3.18
C LEU A 229 -9.75 2.17 -3.87
N LYS A 230 -10.45 1.89 -4.98
CA LYS A 230 -11.31 2.88 -5.67
C LYS A 230 -12.47 3.35 -4.78
N SER A 231 -13.02 2.51 -3.91
CA SER A 231 -14.06 2.90 -2.94
C SER A 231 -13.60 3.92 -1.89
N CYS A 232 -12.29 4.13 -1.73
CA CYS A 232 -11.76 5.19 -0.85
C CYS A 232 -11.76 6.57 -1.51
N SER A 233 -12.12 6.67 -2.80
CA SER A 233 -12.12 7.93 -3.54
C SER A 233 -13.28 8.84 -3.14
N VAL A 234 -13.00 10.13 -3.00
CA VAL A 234 -13.98 11.18 -2.69
C VAL A 234 -14.08 12.24 -3.78
N ARG A 235 -13.13 12.28 -4.72
CA ARG A 235 -13.14 13.19 -5.88
C ARG A 235 -12.31 12.62 -7.03
N ASP A 236 -12.62 13.08 -8.24
CA ASP A 236 -11.84 12.75 -9.43
C ASP A 236 -10.35 13.09 -9.24
N ASN A 237 -9.50 12.19 -9.75
CA ASN A 237 -8.04 12.31 -9.70
C ASN A 237 -7.43 12.43 -8.29
N ASP A 238 -8.14 12.00 -7.25
CA ASP A 238 -7.55 11.91 -5.91
C ASP A 238 -6.51 10.79 -5.78
N LEU A 239 -5.90 10.70 -4.60
CA LEU A 239 -4.84 9.74 -4.34
C LEU A 239 -5.31 8.27 -4.47
N PRO A 240 -6.48 7.85 -3.92
CA PRO A 240 -7.07 6.54 -4.18
C PRO A 240 -7.18 6.17 -5.65
N ILE A 241 -7.75 7.04 -6.49
CA ILE A 241 -7.88 6.78 -7.93
C ILE A 241 -6.52 6.66 -8.59
N ARG A 242 -5.62 7.61 -8.36
CA ARG A 242 -4.27 7.60 -8.94
C ARG A 242 -3.48 6.36 -8.54
N GLY A 243 -3.48 5.99 -7.27
CA GLY A 243 -2.80 4.79 -6.79
C GLY A 243 -3.37 3.52 -7.42
N SER A 244 -4.70 3.45 -7.56
CA SER A 244 -5.38 2.32 -8.19
C SER A 244 -5.03 2.18 -9.67
N VAL A 245 -4.85 3.29 -10.41
CA VAL A 245 -4.44 3.24 -11.82
C VAL A 245 -3.07 2.60 -12.01
N ILE A 246 -2.09 2.91 -11.15
CA ILE A 246 -0.77 2.25 -11.21
C ILE A 246 -0.92 0.74 -11.01
N LEU A 247 -1.65 0.33 -9.97
CA LEU A 247 -1.83 -1.08 -9.63
C LEU A 247 -2.61 -1.82 -10.73
N GLU A 248 -3.67 -1.22 -11.26
CA GLU A 248 -4.51 -1.76 -12.33
C GLU A 248 -3.72 -1.91 -13.63
N THR A 249 -2.96 -0.87 -13.99
CA THR A 249 -2.12 -0.90 -15.19
C THR A 249 -1.06 -1.98 -15.08
N PHE A 250 -0.30 -1.99 -13.98
CA PHE A 250 0.68 -3.04 -13.72
C PHE A 250 0.05 -4.43 -13.79
N TRP A 251 -1.09 -4.61 -13.14
CA TRP A 251 -1.77 -5.89 -13.15
C TRP A 251 -2.14 -6.29 -14.57
N SER A 252 -2.78 -5.42 -15.35
CA SER A 252 -3.24 -5.72 -16.71
C SER A 252 -2.14 -6.25 -17.65
N VAL A 253 -0.90 -5.78 -17.49
CA VAL A 253 0.23 -6.15 -18.36
C VAL A 253 1.19 -7.16 -17.72
N ARG A 254 0.90 -7.62 -16.49
CA ARG A 254 1.80 -8.49 -15.70
C ARG A 254 2.25 -9.76 -16.43
N HIS A 255 1.46 -10.28 -17.35
CA HIS A 255 1.80 -11.48 -18.12
C HIS A 255 2.95 -11.27 -19.11
N MET A 256 3.21 -10.02 -19.50
CA MET A 256 4.33 -9.63 -20.34
C MET A 256 5.61 -9.39 -19.54
N LEU A 257 5.49 -9.30 -18.21
CA LEU A 257 6.58 -9.00 -17.30
C LEU A 257 7.14 -10.31 -16.72
N PRO A 258 8.47 -10.44 -16.57
CA PRO A 258 9.04 -11.58 -15.88
C PRO A 258 8.55 -11.58 -14.43
N LYS A 259 8.15 -12.76 -13.93
CA LYS A 259 7.87 -12.91 -12.50
C LYS A 259 9.08 -12.49 -11.70
N TRP A 260 8.81 -11.80 -10.62
CA TRP A 260 9.87 -11.43 -9.70
C TRP A 260 10.37 -12.65 -8.94
N ASP A 261 11.66 -12.65 -8.62
CA ASP A 261 12.12 -13.38 -7.46
C ASP A 261 11.35 -12.92 -6.21
N ILE A 262 11.52 -13.68 -5.14
CA ILE A 262 10.93 -13.41 -3.83
C ILE A 262 10.91 -11.89 -3.57
N PRO A 263 9.75 -11.27 -3.29
CA PRO A 263 9.57 -9.82 -3.34
C PRO A 263 10.43 -9.12 -2.28
N VAL A 264 11.42 -8.31 -2.68
CA VAL A 264 12.33 -7.59 -1.76
C VAL A 264 12.43 -6.11 -2.10
N GLY A 265 12.48 -5.26 -1.09
CA GLY A 265 13.12 -3.94 -1.22
C GLY A 265 12.42 -2.76 -0.56
N ALA A 266 11.71 -2.94 0.55
CA ALA A 266 11.13 -1.79 1.25
C ALA A 266 12.25 -0.80 1.63
N TRP A 267 12.03 0.49 1.35
CA TRP A 267 12.97 1.58 1.65
C TRP A 267 13.06 1.78 3.15
N PRO A 268 14.12 1.29 3.83
CA PRO A 268 14.12 1.18 5.29
C PRO A 268 13.97 2.55 5.97
N ASP A 269 14.48 3.61 5.34
CA ASP A 269 14.41 5.00 5.78
C ASP A 269 12.98 5.58 5.83
N ARG A 270 12.02 4.94 5.15
CA ARG A 270 10.61 5.39 5.08
C ARG A 270 9.70 4.68 6.06
N ILE A 271 10.20 3.86 6.99
CA ILE A 271 9.45 3.30 8.14
C ILE A 271 8.07 2.74 7.70
N GLY A 272 6.96 3.33 8.17
CA GLY A 272 5.59 2.86 7.91
C GLY A 272 5.12 3.08 6.48
N ALA A 273 5.87 3.80 5.66
CA ALA A 273 5.58 4.02 4.24
C ALA A 273 6.48 3.17 3.31
N ALA A 274 7.46 2.46 3.86
CA ALA A 274 8.50 1.78 3.09
C ALA A 274 7.94 0.82 2.02
N THR A 275 6.91 0.04 2.38
CA THR A 275 6.30 -0.97 1.52
C THR A 275 5.59 -0.36 0.31
N SER A 276 4.65 0.56 0.51
CA SER A 276 3.94 1.24 -0.58
C SER A 276 4.89 1.92 -1.56
N TYR A 277 5.87 2.68 -1.05
CA TYR A 277 6.80 3.42 -1.90
C TYR A 277 7.64 2.48 -2.76
N TRP A 278 8.21 1.45 -2.14
CA TRP A 278 8.98 0.44 -2.85
C TRP A 278 8.14 -0.24 -3.92
N CYS A 279 6.96 -0.74 -3.55
CA CYS A 279 6.14 -1.56 -4.42
C CYS A 279 5.61 -0.76 -5.62
N LEU A 280 5.07 0.44 -5.38
CA LEU A 280 4.61 1.34 -6.44
C LEU A 280 5.76 1.76 -7.37
N THR A 281 6.95 2.05 -6.82
CA THR A 281 8.13 2.37 -7.63
C THR A 281 8.53 1.16 -8.49
N ARG A 282 8.49 -0.04 -7.93
CA ARG A 282 8.82 -1.28 -8.64
C ARG A 282 7.82 -1.57 -9.77
N PHE A 283 6.53 -1.39 -9.53
CA PHE A 283 5.49 -1.47 -10.57
C PHE A 283 5.71 -0.44 -11.66
N LYS A 284 5.99 0.82 -11.30
CA LYS A 284 6.29 1.90 -12.25
C LYS A 284 7.51 1.58 -13.10
N HIS A 285 8.60 1.09 -12.51
CA HIS A 285 9.80 0.70 -13.27
C HIS A 285 9.52 -0.46 -14.23
N ALA A 286 8.82 -1.49 -13.79
CA ALA A 286 8.46 -2.62 -14.65
C ALA A 286 7.61 -2.17 -15.85
N LEU A 287 6.66 -1.25 -15.62
CA LEU A 287 5.86 -0.63 -16.68
C LEU A 287 6.70 0.19 -17.66
N GLN A 288 7.66 0.98 -17.16
CA GLN A 288 8.59 1.74 -18.00
C GLN A 288 9.49 0.83 -18.86
N GLU A 289 9.95 -0.29 -18.31
CA GLU A 289 10.73 -1.29 -19.04
C GLU A 289 9.92 -1.96 -20.14
N ALA A 290 8.67 -2.37 -19.84
CA ALA A 290 7.76 -2.92 -20.84
C ALA A 290 7.53 -1.93 -21.99
N LYS A 291 7.25 -0.66 -21.68
CA LYS A 291 7.08 0.40 -22.68
C LYS A 291 8.29 0.55 -23.59
N LYS A 292 9.50 0.63 -23.01
CA LYS A 292 10.74 0.75 -23.78
C LYS A 292 10.97 -0.46 -24.69
N SER A 293 10.62 -1.66 -24.22
CA SER A 293 10.72 -2.90 -25.00
C SER A 293 9.78 -2.88 -26.21
N THR A 294 8.51 -2.50 -26.01
CA THR A 294 7.53 -2.38 -27.09
C THR A 294 7.89 -1.27 -28.09
N ASP A 295 8.28 -0.09 -27.61
CA ASP A 295 8.74 1.01 -28.46
C ASP A 295 9.99 0.61 -29.27
N GLY A 296 10.92 -0.14 -28.66
CA GLY A 296 12.10 -0.67 -29.31
C GLY A 296 11.79 -1.73 -30.37
N ALA A 297 10.86 -2.64 -30.07
CA ALA A 297 10.37 -3.64 -31.01
C ALA A 297 9.66 -2.99 -32.21
N GLN A 298 8.78 -2.01 -31.95
CA GLN A 298 8.08 -1.27 -32.99
C GLN A 298 9.05 -0.49 -33.88
N ARG A 299 10.03 0.22 -33.30
CA ARG A 299 11.09 0.89 -34.08
C ARG A 299 11.90 -0.10 -34.91
N GLY A 300 12.19 -1.29 -34.39
CA GLY A 300 12.87 -2.36 -35.13
C GLY A 300 12.06 -2.84 -36.33
N ILE A 301 10.75 -2.98 -36.18
CA ILE A 301 9.80 -3.32 -37.25
C ILE A 301 9.75 -2.19 -38.29
N ASP A 302 9.64 -0.93 -37.86
CA ASP A 302 9.58 0.23 -38.76
C ASP A 302 10.87 0.37 -39.58
N VAL A 303 12.04 0.15 -38.96
CA VAL A 303 13.34 0.13 -39.65
C VAL A 303 13.44 -1.05 -40.62
N PHE A 304 12.96 -2.24 -40.24
CA PHE A 304 12.93 -3.40 -41.14
C PHE A 304 12.01 -3.13 -42.34
N GLN A 305 10.82 -2.56 -42.13
CA GLN A 305 9.87 -2.22 -43.19
C GLN A 305 10.38 -1.08 -44.09
N ALA A 306 11.07 -0.08 -43.53
CA ALA A 306 11.72 0.98 -44.31
C ALA A 306 12.89 0.45 -45.15
N ASN A 307 13.51 -0.65 -44.73
CA ASN A 307 14.61 -1.32 -45.45
C ASN A 307 14.14 -2.45 -46.39
N LEU A 308 12.84 -2.76 -46.44
CA LEU A 308 12.30 -3.59 -47.51
C LEU A 308 12.35 -2.79 -48.81
N PRO A 309 12.88 -3.36 -49.91
CA PRO A 309 12.91 -2.66 -51.18
C PRO A 309 11.48 -2.33 -51.61
N VAL A 310 11.19 -1.03 -51.74
CA VAL A 310 9.99 -0.54 -52.40
C VAL A 310 10.06 -1.03 -53.84
N ASN A 311 9.40 -2.16 -54.13
CA ASN A 311 9.11 -2.53 -55.50
C ASN A 311 8.17 -1.47 -56.04
N HIS A 312 8.74 -0.52 -56.79
CA HIS A 312 8.00 0.28 -57.74
C HIS A 312 7.34 -0.67 -58.74
N THR A 313 6.10 -1.08 -58.46
CA THR A 313 5.22 -1.65 -59.48
C THR A 313 4.83 -0.53 -60.42
N ASN A 314 5.66 -0.37 -61.45
CA ASN A 314 5.28 0.32 -62.66
C ASN A 314 4.03 -0.36 -63.24
N ASN A 315 3.05 0.50 -63.45
CA ASN A 315 1.79 0.27 -64.14
C ASN A 315 2.05 -0.37 -65.52
N ILE A 316 1.75 -1.66 -65.71
CA ILE A 316 1.59 -2.26 -67.03
C ILE A 316 0.36 -3.18 -66.99
N ASN A 317 -0.69 -2.72 -67.67
CA ASN A 317 -1.83 -3.52 -68.10
C ASN A 317 -1.35 -4.75 -68.87
N ASN A 318 -1.88 -5.94 -68.56
CA ASN A 318 -2.37 -6.88 -69.56
C ASN A 318 -3.20 -8.02 -68.94
N ASN A 319 -4.43 -8.16 -69.43
CA ASN A 319 -5.30 -9.32 -69.30
C ASN A 319 -4.67 -10.56 -69.95
N VAL A 320 -4.56 -11.68 -69.22
CA VAL A 320 -4.78 -13.03 -69.78
C VAL A 320 -5.29 -13.97 -68.66
N ASN A 321 -6.41 -14.65 -68.93
CA ASN A 321 -7.01 -15.73 -68.13
C ASN A 321 -6.11 -16.97 -68.07
N GLY A 322 -6.11 -17.66 -66.92
CA GLY A 322 -5.61 -19.03 -66.79
C GLY A 322 -5.89 -19.61 -65.41
N ASP A 323 -6.89 -20.48 -65.34
CA ASP A 323 -7.21 -21.36 -64.20
C ASP A 323 -5.99 -22.14 -63.72
N THR A 324 -5.81 -22.27 -62.40
CA THR A 324 -5.45 -23.54 -61.74
C THR A 324 -5.62 -23.43 -60.22
N ASP A 325 -6.51 -24.27 -59.70
CA ASP A 325 -6.70 -24.58 -58.28
C ASP A 325 -5.41 -25.06 -57.60
N VAL A 326 -5.02 -24.46 -56.46
CA VAL A 326 -4.35 -25.17 -55.35
C VAL A 326 -4.68 -24.49 -54.00
N ASN A 327 -5.50 -25.19 -53.22
CA ASN A 327 -5.60 -25.24 -51.75
C ASN A 327 -5.22 -24.00 -50.90
N THR A 328 -6.28 -23.40 -50.36
CA THR A 328 -6.39 -22.73 -49.06
C THR A 328 -5.61 -23.43 -47.94
N GLY A 329 -4.46 -22.87 -47.59
CA GLY A 329 -3.95 -22.88 -46.22
C GLY A 329 -4.29 -21.52 -45.61
N GLN A 330 -5.30 -21.49 -44.74
CA GLN A 330 -5.53 -20.35 -43.85
C GLN A 330 -4.33 -20.27 -42.90
N ASP A 331 -3.31 -19.51 -43.30
CA ASP A 331 -2.43 -18.87 -42.34
C ASP A 331 -3.33 -17.99 -41.47
N GLN A 332 -3.64 -18.49 -40.26
CA GLN A 332 -4.08 -17.66 -39.16
C GLN A 332 -2.95 -16.66 -38.90
N LYS A 333 -2.95 -15.55 -39.64
CA LYS A 333 -2.33 -14.30 -39.21
C LYS A 333 -2.90 -14.05 -37.82
N LEU A 334 -2.05 -14.25 -36.81
CA LEU A 334 -2.27 -13.75 -35.46
C LEU A 334 -2.74 -12.31 -35.61
N ASP A 335 -3.99 -12.05 -35.22
CA ASP A 335 -4.51 -10.71 -35.08
C ASP A 335 -3.71 -10.06 -33.93
N SER A 336 -2.66 -9.36 -34.32
CA SER A 336 -1.66 -8.69 -33.49
C SER A 336 -2.03 -7.21 -33.34
N SER A 337 -3.33 -6.92 -33.24
CA SER A 337 -3.86 -5.60 -33.58
C SER A 337 -4.18 -4.69 -32.39
N LEU A 338 -3.85 -5.05 -31.15
CA LEU A 338 -3.90 -4.12 -30.03
C LEU A 338 -2.66 -4.29 -29.15
N ASP A 339 -1.73 -3.33 -29.25
CA ASP A 339 -0.67 -3.19 -28.24
C ASP A 339 -1.36 -2.92 -26.89
N PRO A 340 -1.24 -3.83 -25.90
CA PRO A 340 -1.89 -3.67 -24.58
C PRO A 340 -1.41 -2.42 -23.84
N LEU A 341 -0.34 -1.77 -24.30
CA LEU A 341 0.19 -0.52 -23.75
C LEU A 341 -0.38 0.75 -24.41
N GLN A 342 -1.10 0.64 -25.53
CA GLN A 342 -1.57 1.78 -26.33
C GLN A 342 -2.66 2.60 -25.64
N GLY A 343 -3.42 2.00 -24.72
CA GLY A 343 -4.49 2.65 -23.95
C GLY A 343 -4.07 3.19 -22.58
N ILE A 344 -2.79 3.09 -22.22
CA ILE A 344 -2.30 3.50 -20.90
C ILE A 344 -2.07 5.02 -20.86
N ASP A 345 -2.70 5.70 -19.90
CA ASP A 345 -2.36 7.07 -19.57
C ASP A 345 -1.02 7.12 -18.80
N TRP A 346 0.05 7.26 -19.57
CA TRP A 346 1.40 7.32 -19.02
C TRP A 346 1.68 8.58 -18.18
N SER A 347 0.93 9.67 -18.36
CA SER A 347 1.14 10.90 -17.59
C SER A 347 0.76 10.69 -16.11
N MET A 348 -0.35 10.00 -15.87
CA MET A 348 -0.85 9.64 -14.54
C MET A 348 0.09 8.69 -13.77
N ILE A 349 0.89 7.89 -14.50
CA ILE A 349 1.84 6.91 -13.93
C ILE A 349 3.23 7.52 -13.75
N ILE A 350 3.67 8.35 -14.71
CA ILE A 350 5.05 8.84 -14.79
C ILE A 350 5.23 10.20 -14.11
N ASP A 351 4.29 11.14 -14.28
CA ASP A 351 4.48 12.55 -13.92
C ASP A 351 3.78 12.92 -12.60
N ASP A 352 2.61 12.35 -12.31
CA ASP A 352 1.76 12.78 -11.18
C ASP A 352 2.17 12.23 -9.81
N PHE A 353 3.05 11.24 -9.80
CA PHE A 353 3.51 10.59 -8.59
C PHE A 353 4.97 10.95 -8.30
N GLY A 354 5.13 12.14 -7.70
CA GLY A 354 6.32 12.52 -6.95
C GLY A 354 6.50 11.69 -5.68
N TRP A 355 6.49 10.35 -5.76
CA TRP A 355 7.08 9.50 -4.71
C TRP A 355 8.61 9.52 -4.80
N ILE A 356 9.15 9.86 -5.97
CA ILE A 356 10.57 9.85 -6.30
C ILE A 356 11.10 11.28 -6.22
N GLY A 357 11.62 11.64 -5.06
CA GLY A 357 12.45 12.81 -4.90
C GLY A 357 13.45 12.55 -3.79
N GLU A 358 14.72 12.86 -4.05
CA GLU A 358 15.73 13.12 -3.01
C GLU A 358 15.39 14.38 -2.17
N GLY A 359 14.16 14.91 -2.28
CA GLY A 359 13.64 16.04 -1.54
C GLY A 359 12.37 15.70 -0.74
N PRO A 360 12.02 16.53 0.26
CA PRO A 360 10.87 16.32 1.11
C PRO A 360 9.57 16.56 0.32
N VAL A 361 8.92 15.48 -0.11
CA VAL A 361 7.56 15.55 -0.68
C VAL A 361 6.56 15.40 0.45
N PHE A 362 5.91 16.51 0.82
CA PHE A 362 4.82 16.52 1.77
C PHE A 362 3.56 15.94 1.11
N LEU A 363 3.10 14.79 1.58
CA LEU A 363 1.76 14.29 1.33
C LEU A 363 0.80 14.91 2.36
N GLY A 364 0.60 16.22 2.24
CA GLY A 364 -0.52 16.91 2.87
C GLY A 364 -1.74 16.90 1.94
N PRO A 365 -2.97 17.03 2.48
CA PRO A 365 -4.14 17.22 1.63
C PRO A 365 -3.95 18.53 0.85
N ALA A 366 -4.08 18.45 -0.48
CA ALA A 366 -4.31 19.61 -1.33
C ALA A 366 -5.79 20.03 -1.28
#